data_AF-A0A5J4TDH7-F1
#
_entry.id   AF-A0A5J4TDH7-F1
#
_cell.length_a   1.000
_cell.length_b   1.000
_cell.length_c   1.000
_cell.angle_alpha   90.00
_cell.angle_beta   90.00
_cell.angle_gamma   90.00
#
_symmetry.space_group_name_H-M   'P 1'
#
loop_
_entity.id
_entity.type
_entity.pdbx_description
1 polymer ?
#
loop_
_entity_poly.entity_id
_entity_poly.type
_entity_poly.pdbx_seq_one_letter_code
_entity_poly.pdbx_strand_id
1 'polypeptide(L)'
;MNQQSLIGASAETTLVQGEDYIGDGLGIIDINTGTDEYVVDTCTFTNCLNGAIYFELSNGGKASVINTQFTGCQNNGSGGAIYANIQSGSILTIDGQCRFTECSAQRYGGGIYAQIEGENSRLIIGDGIIFDTCSSENNGGGLHADIRTGSQLIFEGNCQFKNCSSVSSSGGGIYAWCYDEGSQIRSLG
;
A
#
# COMPACT_ATOMS: atom_id res chain seq x y z
N MET A 1 17.65 7.05 33.04
CA MET A 1 17.37 8.40 33.55
C MET A 1 18.08 9.41 32.67
N ASN A 2 17.34 10.10 31.82
CA ASN A 2 17.44 11.54 31.65
C ASN A 2 16.16 12.02 30.96
N GLN A 3 15.47 12.90 31.67
CA GLN A 3 14.27 13.64 31.27
C GLN A 3 14.62 14.71 30.23
N GLN A 4 13.64 15.00 29.37
CA GLN A 4 13.25 16.29 28.75
C GLN A 4 12.80 15.97 27.30
N SER A 5 11.64 16.38 26.80
CA SER A 5 10.78 17.53 27.14
C SER A 5 9.37 17.26 26.59
N LEU A 6 8.34 17.92 27.13
CA LEU A 6 7.11 18.15 26.37
C LEU A 6 7.53 18.90 25.10
N ILE A 7 7.42 18.25 23.95
CA ILE A 7 7.53 18.90 22.64
C ILE A 7 6.08 19.01 22.13
N GLY A 8 5.71 20.23 21.73
CA GLY A 8 4.38 20.54 21.24
C GLY A 8 4.02 19.71 20.01
N ALA A 9 2.75 19.81 19.62
CA ALA A 9 2.18 19.25 18.40
C ALA A 9 2.89 19.75 17.13
N SER A 10 4.10 19.28 16.86
CA SER A 10 4.77 19.42 15.57
C SER A 10 4.61 18.11 14.82
N ALA A 11 4.06 18.19 13.61
CA ALA A 11 4.09 17.12 12.63
C ALA A 11 5.49 16.53 12.52
N GLU A 12 5.63 15.22 12.77
CA GLU A 12 6.89 14.50 12.57
C GLU A 12 6.81 13.72 11.25
N THR A 13 7.69 14.07 10.31
CA THR A 13 7.89 13.28 9.09
C THR A 13 9.04 12.32 9.33
N THR A 14 8.76 11.03 9.26
CA THR A 14 9.81 9.99 9.21
C THR A 14 10.11 9.68 7.76
N LEU A 15 11.39 9.75 7.37
CA LEU A 15 11.85 9.46 6.01
C LEU A 15 12.83 8.29 6.03
N VAL A 16 12.54 7.28 5.23
CA VAL A 16 13.48 6.21 4.85
C VAL A 16 13.78 6.40 3.37
N GLN A 17 15.05 6.57 3.00
CA GLN A 17 15.42 6.89 1.64
C GLN A 17 16.69 6.19 1.17
N GLY A 18 16.65 5.60 -0.04
CA GLY A 18 17.84 5.04 -0.68
C GLY A 18 18.34 3.73 -0.06
N GLU A 19 17.50 3.06 0.73
CA GLU A 19 17.86 1.83 1.45
C GLU A 19 17.47 0.57 0.66
N ASP A 20 18.27 -0.49 0.83
CA ASP A 20 18.07 -1.79 0.19
C ASP A 20 17.72 -2.86 1.23
N TYR A 21 16.56 -3.48 1.08
CA TYR A 21 16.03 -4.52 1.96
C TYR A 21 16.00 -5.87 1.23
N ILE A 22 16.69 -6.87 1.78
CA ILE A 22 16.79 -8.22 1.17
C ILE A 22 16.34 -9.26 2.19
N GLY A 23 15.32 -10.04 1.84
CA GLY A 23 14.78 -11.13 2.68
C GLY A 23 13.77 -10.68 3.73
N ASP A 24 14.06 -9.57 4.42
CA ASP A 24 13.17 -8.92 5.38
C ASP A 24 12.81 -7.51 4.92
N GLY A 25 11.62 -7.03 5.27
CA GLY A 25 11.13 -5.69 4.94
C GLY A 25 11.16 -4.72 6.14
N LEU A 26 10.47 -3.60 6.03
CA LEU A 26 10.31 -2.62 7.12
C LEU A 26 9.40 -3.12 8.25
N GLY A 27 8.57 -4.13 7.98
CA GLY A 27 7.59 -4.62 8.95
C GLY A 27 6.42 -3.66 9.14
N ILE A 28 5.93 -3.53 10.38
CA ILE A 28 4.74 -2.75 10.72
C ILE A 28 5.12 -1.27 10.93
N ILE A 29 4.40 -0.40 10.23
CA ILE A 29 4.43 1.05 10.37
C ILE A 29 3.03 1.48 10.81
N ASP A 30 2.92 1.92 12.06
CA ASP A 30 1.67 2.41 12.68
C ASP A 30 1.70 3.93 12.77
N ILE A 31 0.75 4.60 12.11
CA ILE A 31 0.59 6.05 12.11
C ILE A 31 -0.85 6.38 12.50
N ASN A 32 -1.02 6.87 13.72
CA ASN A 32 -2.34 7.02 14.35
C ASN A 32 -2.73 8.47 14.67
N THR A 33 -2.07 9.44 14.04
CA THR A 33 -2.36 10.87 14.14
C THR A 33 -2.12 11.55 12.79
N GLY A 34 -3.01 12.47 12.40
CA GLY A 34 -2.93 13.18 11.12
C GLY A 34 -1.87 14.27 11.03
N THR A 35 -1.11 14.48 12.10
CA THR A 35 0.10 15.31 12.06
C THR A 35 1.30 14.57 11.47
N ASP A 36 1.32 13.25 11.53
CA ASP A 36 2.53 12.48 11.24
C ASP A 36 2.49 11.91 9.83
N GLU A 37 3.67 11.82 9.22
CA GLU A 37 3.84 11.27 7.87
C GLU A 37 5.03 10.33 7.81
N TYR A 38 4.88 9.17 7.17
CA TYR A 38 5.97 8.25 6.89
C TYR A 38 6.23 8.14 5.40
N VAL A 39 7.46 8.45 4.98
CA VAL A 39 7.84 8.44 3.57
C VAL A 39 8.92 7.38 3.34
N VAL A 40 8.66 6.48 2.40
CA VAL A 40 9.63 5.54 1.83
C VAL A 40 9.95 6.03 0.42
N ASP A 41 11.17 6.48 0.18
CA ASP A 41 11.57 7.04 -1.11
C ASP A 41 12.81 6.36 -1.68
N THR A 42 12.79 5.99 -2.96
CA THR A 42 13.98 5.49 -3.68
C THR A 42 14.59 4.25 -3.00
N CYS A 43 13.78 3.43 -2.33
CA CYS A 43 14.24 2.20 -1.69
C CYS A 43 14.08 0.99 -2.62
N THR A 44 14.71 -0.12 -2.26
CA THR A 44 14.45 -1.42 -2.90
C THR A 44 14.10 -2.49 -1.87
N PHE A 45 13.14 -3.35 -2.23
CA PHE A 45 12.70 -4.49 -1.44
C PHE A 45 12.78 -5.73 -2.32
N THR A 46 13.64 -6.68 -1.94
CA THR A 46 13.92 -7.88 -2.72
C THR A 46 13.68 -9.14 -1.89
N ASN A 47 12.83 -10.02 -2.39
CA ASN A 47 12.54 -11.32 -1.77
C ASN A 47 12.10 -11.24 -0.30
N CYS A 48 11.36 -10.20 0.08
CA CYS A 48 10.79 -10.08 1.43
C CYS A 48 9.70 -11.15 1.62
N LEU A 49 9.98 -12.22 2.37
CA LEU A 49 9.13 -13.43 2.40
C LEU A 49 7.88 -13.33 3.30
N ASN A 50 7.76 -12.23 4.06
CA ASN A 50 6.64 -11.96 4.97
C ASN A 50 5.96 -10.62 4.65
N GLY A 51 6.01 -10.20 3.39
CA GLY A 51 5.69 -8.83 2.98
C GLY A 51 6.86 -7.87 3.20
N ALA A 52 6.90 -6.80 2.40
CA ALA A 52 7.90 -5.76 2.53
C ALA A 52 7.47 -4.68 3.53
N ILE A 53 6.21 -4.26 3.49
CA ILE A 53 5.68 -3.19 4.34
C ILE A 53 4.26 -3.52 4.80
N TYR A 54 4.00 -3.31 6.08
CA TYR A 54 2.67 -3.36 6.66
C TYR A 54 2.31 -1.97 7.18
N PHE A 55 1.33 -1.30 6.58
CA PHE A 55 0.79 -0.03 7.07
C PHE A 55 -0.49 -0.22 7.90
N GLU A 56 -0.50 0.36 9.10
CA GLU A 56 -1.69 0.61 9.92
C GLU A 56 -1.86 2.13 10.03
N LEU A 57 -2.76 2.71 9.24
CA LEU A 57 -2.99 4.16 9.20
C LEU A 57 -4.36 4.50 9.80
N SER A 58 -4.37 5.37 10.80
CA SER A 58 -5.61 5.85 11.43
C SER A 58 -5.54 7.32 11.86
N ASN A 59 -6.71 7.87 12.19
CA ASN A 59 -6.93 9.25 12.66
C ASN A 59 -6.23 10.32 11.80
N GLY A 60 -6.29 10.16 10.48
CA GLY A 60 -5.71 11.08 9.50
C GLY A 60 -4.23 10.85 9.20
N GLY A 61 -3.59 9.82 9.78
CA GLY A 61 -2.20 9.47 9.53
C GLY A 61 -1.90 9.25 8.05
N LYS A 62 -0.67 9.59 7.63
CA LYS A 62 -0.28 9.61 6.22
C LYS A 62 0.98 8.80 5.97
N ALA A 63 1.00 8.07 4.86
CA ALA A 63 2.21 7.45 4.37
C ALA A 63 2.34 7.59 2.85
N SER A 64 3.58 7.66 2.38
CA SER A 64 3.91 7.75 0.97
C SER A 64 5.01 6.76 0.61
N VAL A 65 4.83 6.00 -0.47
CA VAL A 65 5.87 5.17 -1.07
C VAL A 65 6.16 5.73 -2.45
N ILE A 66 7.40 6.15 -2.66
CA ILE A 66 7.82 6.96 -3.81
C ILE A 66 9.07 6.33 -4.44
N ASN A 67 9.13 6.25 -5.77
CA ASN A 67 10.32 5.77 -6.53
C ASN A 67 10.88 4.41 -6.07
N THR A 68 10.08 3.57 -5.44
CA THR A 68 10.54 2.37 -4.73
C THR A 68 10.24 1.11 -5.53
N GLN A 69 11.19 0.16 -5.52
CA GLN A 69 11.07 -1.09 -6.27
C GLN A 69 10.79 -2.27 -5.33
N PHE A 70 9.79 -3.08 -5.67
CA PHE A 70 9.48 -4.32 -4.98
C PHE A 70 9.65 -5.48 -5.95
N THR A 71 10.55 -6.43 -5.66
CA THR A 71 10.87 -7.56 -6.53
C THR A 71 10.84 -8.87 -5.77
N GLY A 72 9.99 -9.81 -6.20
CA GLY A 72 9.93 -11.16 -5.62
C GLY A 72 9.45 -11.21 -4.16
N CYS A 73 8.86 -10.12 -3.63
CA CYS A 73 8.28 -10.09 -2.29
C CYS A 73 7.07 -11.02 -2.20
N GLN A 74 6.93 -11.74 -1.09
CA GLN A 74 5.93 -12.78 -0.89
C GLN A 74 5.25 -12.65 0.46
N ASN A 75 4.01 -13.11 0.57
CA ASN A 75 3.33 -13.23 1.86
C ASN A 75 2.43 -14.47 1.90
N ASN A 76 2.51 -15.24 3.00
CA ASN A 76 1.59 -16.37 3.26
C ASN A 76 0.15 -15.92 3.60
N GLY A 77 -0.05 -14.62 3.77
CA GLY A 77 -1.34 -13.96 3.91
C GLY A 77 -1.69 -13.12 2.68
N SER A 78 -1.97 -11.85 2.91
CA SER A 78 -2.33 -10.88 1.88
C SER A 78 -1.25 -9.82 1.73
N GLY A 79 -1.13 -9.21 0.55
CA GLY A 79 -0.14 -8.15 0.30
C GLY A 79 1.27 -8.71 0.17
N GLY A 80 1.61 -9.25 -0.99
CA GLY A 80 2.92 -9.85 -1.22
C GLY A 80 4.07 -8.86 -1.05
N ALA A 81 3.87 -7.60 -1.45
CA ALA A 81 4.76 -6.49 -1.11
C ALA A 81 4.19 -5.63 0.01
N ILE A 82 2.98 -5.09 -0.16
CA ILE A 82 2.39 -4.15 0.80
C ILE A 82 1.06 -4.68 1.31
N TYR A 83 0.92 -4.72 2.64
CA TYR A 83 -0.36 -4.80 3.31
C TYR A 83 -0.73 -3.41 3.85
N ALA A 84 -1.95 -2.93 3.60
CA ALA A 84 -2.40 -1.64 4.08
C ALA A 84 -3.80 -1.71 4.70
N ASN A 85 -3.91 -1.25 5.94
CA ASN A 85 -5.18 -0.91 6.58
C ASN A 85 -5.23 0.62 6.73
N ILE A 86 -6.22 1.25 6.09
CA ILE A 86 -6.31 2.71 5.95
C ILE A 86 -7.67 3.16 6.49
N GLN A 87 -7.67 3.82 7.65
CA GLN A 87 -8.88 4.11 8.41
C GLN A 87 -8.98 5.58 8.85
N SER A 88 -10.20 6.03 9.17
CA SER A 88 -10.45 7.31 9.86
C SER A 88 -9.78 8.54 9.19
N GLY A 89 -9.95 8.68 7.88
CA GLY A 89 -9.44 9.83 7.11
C GLY A 89 -7.97 9.76 6.73
N SER A 90 -7.32 8.60 6.96
CA SER A 90 -5.92 8.38 6.61
C SER A 90 -5.67 8.21 5.12
N ILE A 91 -4.43 8.45 4.71
CA ILE A 91 -4.04 8.44 3.29
C ILE A 91 -2.75 7.64 3.11
N LEU A 92 -2.80 6.65 2.23
CA LEU A 92 -1.62 6.02 1.65
C LEU A 92 -1.48 6.42 0.19
N THR A 93 -0.32 6.94 -0.17
CA THR A 93 0.03 7.32 -1.55
C THR A 93 1.15 6.43 -2.08
N ILE A 94 0.94 5.83 -3.25
CA ILE A 94 1.97 5.09 -3.98
C ILE A 94 2.24 5.85 -5.28
N ASP A 95 3.40 6.50 -5.40
CA ASP A 95 3.65 7.47 -6.46
C ASP A 95 5.09 7.42 -7.01
N GLY A 96 5.39 8.27 -8.00
CA GLY A 96 6.67 8.31 -8.69
C GLY A 96 6.91 7.05 -9.52
N GLN A 97 8.15 6.59 -9.60
CA GLN A 97 8.51 5.44 -10.42
C GLN A 97 8.39 4.10 -9.67
N CYS A 98 7.36 3.93 -8.84
CA CYS A 98 7.17 2.69 -8.10
C CYS A 98 6.83 1.51 -9.02
N ARG A 99 7.39 0.34 -8.69
CA ARG A 99 7.14 -0.89 -9.45
C ARG A 99 7.09 -2.11 -8.55
N PHE A 100 6.13 -2.99 -8.83
CA PHE A 100 5.95 -4.28 -8.20
C PHE A 100 6.19 -5.35 -9.26
N THR A 101 7.22 -6.18 -9.06
CA THR A 101 7.61 -7.22 -10.03
C THR A 101 7.66 -8.57 -9.34
N GLU A 102 6.95 -9.56 -9.89
CA GLU A 102 6.97 -10.94 -9.39
C GLU A 102 6.56 -11.07 -7.90
N CYS A 103 5.82 -10.10 -7.37
CA CYS A 103 5.31 -10.16 -6.01
C CYS A 103 4.12 -11.14 -5.92
N SER A 104 4.03 -11.92 -4.84
CA SER A 104 2.92 -12.87 -4.70
C SER A 104 2.35 -13.02 -3.29
N ALA A 105 1.07 -13.40 -3.21
CA ALA A 105 0.37 -13.61 -1.95
C ALA A 105 -0.46 -14.91 -1.97
N GLN A 106 -0.46 -15.65 -0.86
CA GLN A 106 -1.27 -16.88 -0.71
C GLN A 106 -2.76 -16.60 -0.48
N ARG A 107 -3.17 -15.34 -0.30
CA ARG A 107 -4.57 -14.94 -0.20
C ARG A 107 -4.92 -13.88 -1.22
N TYR A 108 -4.68 -12.62 -0.92
CA TYR A 108 -5.18 -11.49 -1.71
C TYR A 108 -4.06 -10.51 -2.01
N GLY A 109 -4.10 -9.85 -3.18
CA GLY A 109 -3.20 -8.73 -3.46
C GLY A 109 -1.73 -9.16 -3.59
N GLY A 110 -1.35 -9.76 -4.72
CA GLY A 110 0.03 -10.22 -4.92
C GLY A 110 1.06 -9.10 -4.82
N GLY A 111 0.76 -7.92 -5.34
CA GLY A 111 1.52 -6.69 -5.05
C GLY A 111 1.03 -6.05 -3.76
N ILE A 112 -0.20 -5.51 -3.79
CA ILE A 112 -0.80 -4.76 -2.68
C ILE A 112 -2.13 -5.39 -2.27
N TYR A 113 -2.32 -5.55 -0.97
CA TYR A 113 -3.63 -5.72 -0.35
C TYR A 113 -3.98 -4.46 0.43
N ALA A 114 -5.18 -3.92 0.21
CA ALA A 114 -5.65 -2.72 0.87
C ALA A 114 -7.07 -2.88 1.41
N GLN A 115 -7.25 -2.56 2.69
CA GLN A 115 -8.54 -2.33 3.31
C GLN A 115 -8.68 -0.84 3.60
N ILE A 116 -9.67 -0.19 3.01
CA ILE A 116 -9.84 1.26 3.04
C ILE A 116 -11.23 1.56 3.63
N GLU A 117 -11.27 2.18 4.79
CA GLU A 117 -12.51 2.37 5.54
C GLU A 117 -12.62 3.75 6.16
N GLY A 118 -13.82 4.33 6.07
CA GLY A 118 -14.14 5.58 6.73
C GLY A 118 -14.02 6.77 5.79
N GLU A 119 -14.80 7.81 6.13
CA GLU A 119 -14.90 9.01 5.32
C GLU A 119 -13.54 9.66 5.16
N ASN A 120 -13.23 10.08 3.93
CA ASN A 120 -11.95 10.69 3.54
C ASN A 120 -10.72 9.77 3.60
N SER A 121 -10.86 8.49 3.98
CA SER A 121 -9.76 7.52 3.89
C SER A 121 -9.45 7.17 2.42
N ARG A 122 -8.17 7.12 2.04
CA ARG A 122 -7.77 6.96 0.64
C ARG A 122 -6.54 6.07 0.45
N LEU A 123 -6.62 5.19 -0.55
CA LEU A 123 -5.45 4.69 -1.26
C LEU A 123 -5.35 5.43 -2.59
N ILE A 124 -4.20 6.05 -2.83
CA ILE A 124 -3.89 6.78 -4.05
C ILE A 124 -2.79 6.04 -4.80
N ILE A 125 -3.07 5.64 -6.03
CA ILE A 125 -2.11 5.05 -6.97
C ILE A 125 -1.79 6.11 -8.03
N GLY A 126 -0.55 6.58 -8.02
CA GLY A 126 -0.04 7.64 -8.89
C GLY A 126 0.01 7.26 -10.37
N ASP A 127 0.44 8.23 -11.19
CA ASP A 127 0.68 8.00 -12.62
C ASP A 127 1.91 7.11 -12.84
N GLY A 128 1.85 6.24 -13.85
CA GLY A 128 2.98 5.43 -14.25
C GLY A 128 3.33 4.24 -13.33
N ILE A 129 2.54 3.97 -12.27
CA ILE A 129 2.78 2.82 -11.39
C ILE A 129 2.59 1.50 -12.16
N ILE A 130 3.52 0.56 -11.99
CA ILE A 130 3.47 -0.72 -12.70
C ILE A 130 3.48 -1.90 -11.73
N PHE A 131 2.51 -2.79 -11.93
CA PHE A 131 2.48 -4.16 -11.41
C PHE A 131 2.78 -5.10 -12.56
N ASP A 132 3.80 -5.94 -12.42
CA ASP A 132 4.24 -6.85 -13.47
C ASP A 132 4.44 -8.26 -12.92
N THR A 133 3.70 -9.22 -13.49
CA THR A 133 3.79 -10.64 -13.14
C THR A 133 3.51 -10.89 -11.66
N CYS A 134 2.73 -10.02 -11.01
CA CYS A 134 2.27 -10.23 -9.65
C CYS A 134 1.15 -11.28 -9.60
N SER A 135 1.10 -12.08 -8.54
CA SER A 135 0.09 -13.15 -8.43
C SER A 135 -0.51 -13.32 -7.04
N SER A 136 -1.77 -13.74 -7.00
CA SER A 136 -2.44 -14.10 -5.75
C SER A 136 -3.11 -15.45 -5.89
N GLU A 137 -3.18 -16.23 -4.82
CA GLU A 137 -3.97 -17.46 -4.84
C GLU A 137 -5.46 -17.17 -5.03
N ASN A 138 -6.03 -16.19 -4.31
CA ASN A 138 -7.44 -15.84 -4.45
C ASN A 138 -7.63 -14.64 -5.38
N ASN A 139 -7.70 -13.42 -4.84
CA ASN A 139 -8.20 -12.25 -5.57
C ASN A 139 -7.12 -11.16 -5.69
N GLY A 140 -7.07 -10.50 -6.85
CA GLY A 140 -6.20 -9.34 -7.07
C GLY A 140 -4.73 -9.73 -7.20
N GLY A 141 -4.29 -10.20 -8.36
CA GLY A 141 -2.89 -10.59 -8.55
C GLY A 141 -1.92 -9.41 -8.38
N GLY A 142 -2.25 -8.22 -8.88
CA GLY A 142 -1.50 -7.00 -8.60
C GLY A 142 -2.03 -6.25 -7.37
N LEU A 143 -3.32 -5.94 -7.37
CA LEU A 143 -3.98 -5.17 -6.30
C LEU A 143 -5.31 -5.83 -5.88
N HIS A 144 -5.49 -6.03 -4.58
CA HIS A 144 -6.79 -6.27 -3.97
C HIS A 144 -7.18 -5.07 -3.10
N ALA A 145 -8.37 -4.52 -3.28
CA ALA A 145 -8.86 -3.39 -2.51
C ALA A 145 -10.30 -3.60 -2.02
N ASP A 146 -10.52 -3.52 -0.71
CA ASP A 146 -11.84 -3.45 -0.09
C ASP A 146 -12.12 -2.01 0.36
N ILE A 147 -13.16 -1.37 -0.20
CA ILE A 147 -13.45 0.06 -0.09
C ILE A 147 -14.84 0.23 0.51
N ARG A 148 -14.91 0.78 1.73
CA ARG A 148 -16.13 0.86 2.53
C ARG A 148 -16.28 2.15 3.33
N THR A 149 -17.52 2.45 3.71
CA THR A 149 -17.86 3.58 4.61
C THR A 149 -17.32 4.94 4.14
N GLY A 150 -17.55 5.33 2.89
CA GLY A 150 -17.18 6.66 2.40
C GLY A 150 -15.71 6.83 1.98
N SER A 151 -14.97 5.73 1.89
CA SER A 151 -13.54 5.73 1.52
C SER A 151 -13.33 5.68 0.01
N GLN A 152 -12.08 5.86 -0.44
CA GLN A 152 -11.78 5.94 -1.87
C GLN A 152 -10.53 5.15 -2.26
N LEU A 153 -10.63 4.46 -3.40
CA LEU A 153 -9.46 4.06 -4.20
C LEU A 153 -9.35 5.02 -5.39
N ILE A 154 -8.19 5.65 -5.56
CA ILE A 154 -7.96 6.67 -6.57
C ILE A 154 -6.78 6.25 -7.45
N PHE A 155 -6.98 6.26 -8.76
CA PHE A 155 -5.93 6.17 -9.76
C PHE A 155 -5.73 7.55 -10.39
N GLU A 156 -4.57 8.17 -10.20
CA GLU A 156 -4.29 9.53 -10.67
C GLU A 156 -3.86 9.59 -12.14
N GLY A 157 -3.41 8.48 -12.70
CA GLY A 157 -3.00 8.41 -14.10
C GLY A 157 -2.96 6.99 -14.66
N ASN A 158 -2.05 6.78 -15.61
CA ASN A 158 -1.86 5.52 -16.30
C ASN A 158 -1.09 4.52 -15.42
N CYS A 159 -1.83 3.72 -14.66
CA CYS A 159 -1.29 2.53 -14.01
C CYS A 159 -1.35 1.30 -14.92
N GLN A 160 -0.41 0.37 -14.76
CA GLN A 160 -0.32 -0.82 -15.61
C GLN A 160 -0.28 -2.10 -14.77
N PHE A 161 -1.14 -3.06 -15.08
CA PHE A 161 -1.17 -4.39 -14.50
C PHE A 161 -0.84 -5.42 -15.58
N LYS A 162 0.44 -5.79 -15.69
CA LYS A 162 0.99 -6.64 -16.76
C LYS A 162 1.12 -8.06 -16.26
N ASN A 163 0.61 -9.03 -17.02
CA ASN A 163 0.78 -10.46 -16.74
C ASN A 163 0.41 -10.89 -15.30
N CYS A 164 -0.40 -10.08 -14.61
CA CYS A 164 -0.78 -10.36 -13.25
C CYS A 164 -1.87 -11.44 -13.26
N SER A 165 -1.86 -12.33 -12.27
CA SER A 165 -2.78 -13.46 -12.24
C SER A 165 -3.38 -13.73 -10.85
N SER A 166 -4.62 -14.22 -10.86
CA SER A 166 -5.30 -14.79 -9.70
C SER A 166 -5.52 -16.26 -9.97
N VAL A 167 -5.04 -17.16 -9.10
CA VAL A 167 -4.99 -18.60 -9.40
C VAL A 167 -6.38 -19.24 -9.30
N SER A 168 -7.05 -19.02 -8.18
CA SER A 168 -8.26 -19.73 -7.78
C SER A 168 -9.51 -18.85 -7.76
N SER A 169 -9.39 -17.52 -7.97
CA SER A 169 -10.52 -16.59 -7.96
C SER A 169 -10.35 -15.46 -8.99
N SER A 170 -10.96 -14.30 -8.72
CA SER A 170 -11.17 -13.21 -9.69
C SER A 170 -10.15 -12.08 -9.58
N GLY A 171 -9.95 -11.37 -10.69
CA GLY A 171 -9.16 -10.14 -10.72
C GLY A 171 -7.66 -10.39 -10.87
N GLY A 172 -7.24 -10.90 -12.04
CA GLY A 172 -5.82 -11.19 -12.30
C GLY A 172 -4.91 -9.98 -12.09
N GLY A 173 -5.31 -8.81 -12.61
CA GLY A 173 -4.63 -7.54 -12.29
C GLY A 173 -5.16 -6.92 -10.99
N ILE A 174 -6.44 -6.57 -10.99
CA ILE A 174 -7.10 -5.87 -9.89
C ILE A 174 -8.37 -6.62 -9.50
N TYR A 175 -8.57 -6.76 -8.20
CA TYR A 175 -9.88 -7.02 -7.60
C TYR A 175 -10.21 -5.85 -6.68
N ALA A 176 -11.33 -5.16 -6.92
CA ALA A 176 -11.76 -4.03 -6.10
C ALA A 176 -13.23 -4.20 -5.72
N TRP A 177 -13.52 -4.28 -4.42
CA TRP A 177 -14.88 -4.37 -3.89
C TRP A 177 -15.23 -3.04 -3.23
N CYS A 178 -16.18 -2.31 -3.81
CA CYS A 178 -16.66 -1.02 -3.30
C CYS A 178 -18.10 -1.16 -2.80
N TYR A 179 -18.36 -0.85 -1.53
CA TYR A 179 -19.68 -0.92 -0.91
C TYR A 179 -19.87 0.15 0.17
N ASP A 180 -21.11 0.30 0.66
CA ASP A 180 -21.59 1.38 1.52
C ASP A 180 -21.68 2.77 0.87
N GLU A 181 -22.49 3.64 1.47
CA GLU A 181 -22.74 4.99 0.97
C GLU A 181 -21.45 5.82 0.93
N GLY A 182 -21.27 6.57 -0.16
CA GLY A 182 -20.14 7.50 -0.33
C GLY A 182 -18.82 6.85 -0.74
N SER A 183 -18.70 5.52 -0.71
CA SER A 183 -17.48 4.82 -1.14
C SER A 183 -17.28 4.92 -2.65
N GLN A 184 -16.04 5.13 -3.10
CA GLN A 184 -15.75 5.40 -4.52
C GLN A 184 -14.49 4.70 -5.04
N ILE A 185 -14.54 4.28 -6.30
CA ILE A 185 -13.34 4.03 -7.13
C ILE A 185 -13.29 5.15 -8.17
N ARG A 186 -12.16 5.86 -8.24
CA ARG A 186 -11.99 7.00 -9.14
C ARG A 186 -10.77 6.76 -10.03
N SER A 187 -10.94 7.03 -11.31
CA SER A 187 -9.84 7.21 -12.26
C SER A 187 -9.85 8.66 -12.70
N LEU A 188 -8.72 9.35 -12.53
CA LEU A 188 -8.55 10.77 -12.86
C LEU A 188 -7.78 10.98 -14.17
N GLY A 189 -7.55 9.90 -14.92
CA GLY A 189 -6.92 9.87 -16.25
C GLY A 189 -7.88 10.10 -17.40
#